data_AF-A0A2B7VBA6-F1
#
_entry.id   AF-A0A2B7VBA6-F1
#
_cell.length_a   1.000
_cell.length_b   1.000
_cell.length_c   1.000
_cell.angle_alpha   90.00
_cell.angle_beta   90.00
_cell.angle_gamma   90.00
#
_symmetry.space_group_name_H-M   'P 1'
#
loop_
_entity.id
_entity.type
_entity.pdbx_description
1 polymer ?
#
loop_
_entity_poly.entity_id
_entity_poly.type
_entity_poly.pdbx_seq_one_letter_code
_entity_poly.pdbx_strand_id
1 'polypeptide(L)'
;LENFATKPHDVMVIEKLIELSKHDGMTLEKAAKMIAQKLESINPDLVNDEEPQERDLIPFHIQQQYSVISREMNQGMLAMEERLSEQAKQSNEEIKASIEQHNERVEKRLEARDETLMKTLREMQETKRLMQEFRDEVAAAKEKRKPWWRFW
;
A
#
# COMPACT_ATOMS: atom_id res chain seq x y z
N LEU A 1 -3.56 2.71 44.23
CA LEU A 1 -4.32 2.03 43.15
C LEU A 1 -5.75 1.91 43.65
N GLU A 2 -6.55 2.96 43.48
CA GLU A 2 -7.99 2.88 43.71
C GLU A 2 -8.59 2.11 42.53
N ASN A 3 -9.23 0.98 42.84
CA ASN A 3 -9.98 0.22 41.85
C ASN A 3 -11.14 1.10 41.37
N PHE A 4 -11.13 1.47 40.09
CA PHE A 4 -12.31 2.01 39.41
C PHE A 4 -13.37 0.91 39.36
N ALA A 5 -14.10 0.76 40.46
CA ALA A 5 -15.27 -0.10 40.51
C ALA A 5 -16.37 0.57 39.67
N THR A 6 -16.47 0.19 38.41
CA THR A 6 -17.61 0.54 37.56
C THR A 6 -18.88 0.05 38.25
N LYS A 7 -19.82 0.96 38.53
CA LYS A 7 -21.08 0.57 39.16
C LYS A 7 -21.84 -0.34 38.19
N PRO A 8 -22.65 -1.31 38.66
CA PRO A 8 -23.42 -2.20 37.78
C PRO A 8 -24.28 -1.46 36.74
N HIS A 9 -24.74 -0.25 37.08
CA HIS A 9 -25.46 0.64 36.18
C HIS A 9 -24.60 1.12 35.00
N ASP A 10 -23.33 1.46 35.24
CA ASP A 10 -22.41 1.95 34.21
C ASP A 10 -22.13 0.86 33.18
N VAL A 11 -21.99 -0.40 33.65
CA VAL A 11 -21.85 -1.57 32.78
C VAL A 11 -23.08 -1.73 31.88
N MET A 12 -24.29 -1.62 32.45
CA MET A 12 -25.54 -1.74 31.70
C MET A 12 -25.69 -0.64 30.62
N VAL A 13 -25.31 0.59 30.93
CA VAL A 13 -25.34 1.71 29.96
C VAL A 13 -24.36 1.46 28.81
N ILE A 14 -23.15 0.99 29.12
CA ILE A 14 -22.11 0.71 28.12
C ILE A 14 -22.51 -0.47 27.22
N GLU A 15 -23.06 -1.55 27.78
CA GLU A 15 -23.57 -2.68 27.01
C GLU A 15 -24.68 -2.25 26.03
N LYS A 16 -25.62 -1.42 26.50
CA LYS A 16 -26.70 -0.89 25.66
C LYS A 16 -26.17 0.03 24.55
N LEU A 17 -25.15 0.82 24.86
CA LEU A 17 -24.50 1.70 23.88
C LEU A 17 -23.83 0.89 22.76
N ILE A 18 -23.13 -0.19 23.13
CA ILE A 18 -22.48 -1.10 22.18
C ILE A 18 -23.53 -1.81 21.31
N GLU A 19 -24.62 -2.29 21.89
CA GLU A 19 -25.74 -2.92 21.15
C GLU A 19 -26.34 -1.97 20.10
N LEU A 20 -26.62 -0.73 20.52
CA LEU A 20 -27.20 0.29 19.64
C LEU A 20 -26.24 0.71 18.53
N SER A 21 -24.94 0.85 18.82
CA SER A 21 -23.93 1.22 17.82
C SER A 21 -23.72 0.19 16.70
N LYS A 22 -24.21 -1.05 16.85
CA LYS A 22 -24.11 -2.11 15.82
C LYS A 22 -25.15 -1.99 14.71
N HIS A 23 -26.15 -1.11 14.84
CA HIS A 23 -27.15 -0.90 13.81
C HIS A 23 -26.67 0.07 12.72
N ASP A 24 -26.87 -0.28 11.45
CA ASP A 24 -26.49 0.56 10.31
C ASP A 24 -27.17 1.94 10.38
N GLY A 25 -26.37 3.00 10.32
CA GLY A 25 -26.83 4.38 10.44
C GLY A 25 -26.94 4.92 11.88
N MET A 26 -26.45 4.18 12.89
CA MET A 26 -26.39 4.64 14.28
C MET A 26 -25.00 5.17 14.64
N THR A 27 -24.93 6.41 15.14
CA THR A 27 -23.69 6.99 15.71
C THR A 27 -23.70 6.88 17.23
N LEU A 28 -22.51 6.83 17.84
CA LEU A 28 -22.34 6.72 19.28
C LEU A 28 -23.10 7.83 20.05
N GLU A 29 -23.05 9.05 19.53
CA GLU A 29 -23.75 10.21 20.08
C GLU A 29 -25.28 10.03 20.04
N LYS A 30 -25.82 9.52 18.93
CA LYS A 30 -27.26 9.28 18.77
C LYS A 30 -27.73 8.16 19.70
N ALA A 31 -26.95 7.11 19.86
CA ALA A 31 -27.23 6.02 20.79
C ALA A 31 -27.21 6.50 22.25
N ALA A 32 -26.25 7.32 22.64
CA ALA A 32 -26.17 7.91 23.98
C ALA A 32 -27.39 8.80 24.29
N LYS A 33 -27.81 9.65 23.34
CA LYS A 33 -29.01 10.49 23.49
C LYS A 33 -30.28 9.66 23.65
N MET A 34 -30.44 8.58 22.89
CA MET A 34 -31.60 7.68 23.04
C MET A 34 -31.62 6.97 24.40
N ILE A 35 -30.46 6.57 24.92
CA ILE A 35 -30.37 5.94 26.24
C ILE A 35 -30.72 6.96 27.33
N ALA A 36 -30.17 8.17 27.28
CA ALA A 36 -30.46 9.25 28.24
C ALA A 36 -31.96 9.59 28.26
N GLN A 37 -32.57 9.80 27.09
CA GLN A 37 -33.99 10.10 26.97
C GLN A 37 -34.88 8.97 27.51
N LYS A 38 -34.45 7.71 27.31
CA LYS A 38 -35.18 6.53 27.80
C LYS A 38 -35.03 6.38 29.32
N LEU A 39 -33.89 6.75 29.90
CA LEU A 39 -33.69 6.76 31.35
C LEU A 39 -34.52 7.87 32.03
N GLU A 40 -34.56 9.08 31.46
CA GLU A 40 -35.43 10.18 31.91
C GLU A 40 -36.92 9.78 31.88
N SER A 41 -37.33 8.98 30.91
CA SER A 41 -38.73 8.54 30.76
C SER A 41 -39.14 7.43 31.75
N ILE A 42 -38.18 6.70 32.33
CA ILE A 42 -38.44 5.52 33.17
C ILE A 42 -38.39 5.88 34.66
N ASN A 43 -37.64 6.90 35.07
CA ASN A 43 -37.57 7.33 36.47
C ASN A 43 -37.18 8.82 36.58
N PRO A 44 -38.11 9.73 36.93
CA PRO A 44 -37.80 11.14 37.14
C PRO A 44 -36.97 11.41 38.42
N ASP A 45 -36.90 10.45 39.35
CA ASP A 45 -36.11 10.54 40.58
C ASP A 45 -34.60 10.23 40.38
N LEU A 46 -34.18 9.80 39.18
CA LEU A 46 -32.76 9.65 38.84
C LEU A 46 -32.14 10.91 38.22
N VAL A 47 -32.96 11.95 37.97
CA VAL A 47 -32.58 13.18 37.25
C VAL A 47 -32.51 14.40 38.16
N ASN A 48 -32.93 14.27 39.42
CA ASN A 48 -32.97 15.36 40.41
C ASN A 48 -31.86 15.28 41.45
N ASP A 49 -30.62 15.03 41.03
CA ASP A 49 -29.46 15.45 41.82
C ASP A 49 -28.64 16.43 40.97
N GLU A 50 -28.86 17.70 41.30
CA GLU A 50 -28.06 18.89 41.02
C GLU A 50 -28.25 19.58 39.66
N GLU A 51 -28.88 20.76 39.74
CA GLU A 51 -28.73 21.83 38.76
C GLU A 51 -27.24 22.09 38.49
N PRO A 52 -26.74 22.13 37.24
CA PRO A 52 -25.39 22.59 36.97
C PRO A 52 -25.40 24.12 36.96
N GLN A 53 -25.57 24.72 38.12
CA GLN A 53 -25.18 26.11 38.37
C GLN A 53 -23.88 26.15 39.16
N GLU A 54 -22.79 25.73 38.54
CA GLU A 54 -21.50 26.35 38.84
C GLU A 54 -20.61 26.30 37.61
N ARG A 55 -20.06 27.46 37.29
CA ARG A 55 -19.22 27.72 36.13
C ARG A 55 -18.10 26.68 36.09
N ASP A 56 -17.84 26.09 34.92
CA ASP A 56 -16.70 25.21 34.62
C ASP A 56 -15.35 25.90 34.93
N LEU A 57 -15.03 26.05 36.20
CA LEU A 57 -13.71 26.41 36.69
C LEU A 57 -13.02 25.08 36.94
N ILE A 58 -12.52 24.48 35.86
CA ILE A 58 -11.56 23.38 35.98
C ILE A 58 -10.47 23.85 36.95
N PRO A 59 -10.26 23.17 38.10
CA PRO A 59 -9.24 23.57 39.06
C PRO A 59 -7.91 23.81 38.35
N PHE A 60 -7.27 24.95 38.59
CA PHE A 60 -6.05 25.38 37.88
C PHE A 60 -4.98 24.28 37.78
N HIS A 61 -4.90 23.42 38.81
CA HIS A 61 -3.99 22.28 38.85
C HIS A 61 -4.28 21.21 37.77
N ILE A 62 -5.56 20.94 37.49
CA ILE A 62 -5.99 20.00 36.44
C ILE A 62 -5.69 20.58 35.06
N GLN A 63 -5.87 21.90 34.88
CA GLN A 63 -5.55 22.58 33.62
C GLN A 63 -4.04 22.58 33.35
N GLN A 64 -3.21 22.77 34.38
CA GLN A 64 -1.75 22.67 34.27
C GLN A 64 -1.31 21.24 33.93
N GLN A 65 -1.86 20.22 34.59
CA GLN A 65 -1.56 18.81 34.31
C GLN A 65 -1.94 18.42 32.88
N TYR A 66 -3.13 18.80 32.40
CA TYR A 66 -3.53 18.61 31.00
C TYR A 66 -2.56 19.30 30.04
N SER A 67 -2.13 20.53 30.33
CA SER A 67 -1.19 21.26 29.46
C SER A 67 0.17 20.58 29.32
N VAL A 68 0.66 19.94 30.39
CA VAL A 68 1.93 19.19 30.40
C VAL A 68 1.77 17.89 29.62
N ILE A 69 0.71 17.12 29.89
CA ILE A 69 0.44 15.86 29.20
C ILE A 69 0.24 16.09 27.70
N SER A 70 -0.52 17.11 27.30
CA SER A 70 -0.71 17.46 25.89
C SER A 70 0.61 17.86 25.23
N ARG A 71 1.48 18.60 25.92
CA ARG A 71 2.79 18.98 25.40
C ARG A 71 3.68 17.76 25.17
N GLU A 72 3.77 16.85 26.13
CA GLU A 72 4.57 15.63 26.02
C GLU A 72 4.02 14.69 24.93
N MET A 73 2.69 14.50 24.86
CA MET A 73 2.09 13.72 23.78
C MET A 73 2.38 14.33 22.41
N ASN A 74 2.26 15.65 22.24
CA ASN A 74 2.55 16.31 20.97
C ASN A 74 4.03 16.18 20.58
N GLN A 75 4.95 16.32 21.54
CA GLN A 75 6.38 16.11 21.30
C GLN A 75 6.68 14.66 20.91
N GLY A 76 6.08 13.68 21.61
CA GLY A 76 6.22 12.27 21.28
C GLY A 76 5.65 11.92 19.90
N MET A 77 4.50 12.51 19.55
CA MET A 77 3.87 12.34 18.24
C MET A 77 4.74 12.90 17.11
N LEU A 78 5.31 14.09 17.28
CA LEU A 78 6.22 14.70 16.30
C LEU A 78 7.48 13.86 16.10
N ALA A 79 8.11 13.41 17.20
CA ALA A 79 9.30 12.55 17.11
C ALA A 79 8.99 11.20 16.45
N MET A 80 7.78 10.66 16.67
CA MET A 80 7.33 9.44 16.02
C MET A 80 7.04 9.66 14.53
N GLU A 81 6.42 10.78 14.16
CA GLU A 81 6.18 11.16 12.77
C GLU A 81 7.51 11.31 12.00
N GLU A 82 8.50 11.99 12.60
CA GLU A 82 9.83 12.15 12.00
C GLU A 82 10.52 10.80 11.77
N ARG A 83 10.47 9.89 12.74
CA ARG A 83 11.01 8.53 12.58
C ARG A 83 10.31 7.74 11.49
N LEU A 84 8.97 7.80 11.42
CA LEU A 84 8.20 7.12 10.40
C LEU A 84 8.50 7.69 9.01
N SER A 85 8.63 9.02 8.91
CA SER A 85 9.02 9.71 7.68
C SER A 85 10.40 9.27 7.20
N GLU A 86 11.38 9.22 8.11
CA GLU A 86 12.74 8.81 7.78
C GLU A 86 12.80 7.34 7.36
N GLN A 87 12.10 6.45 8.09
CA GLN A 87 11.98 5.04 7.72
C GLN A 87 11.31 4.86 6.35
N ALA A 88 10.28 5.66 6.05
CA ALA A 88 9.62 5.64 4.75
C ALA A 88 10.55 6.11 3.62
N LYS A 89 11.37 7.15 3.85
CA LYS A 89 12.38 7.60 2.88
C LYS A 89 13.41 6.51 2.60
N GLN A 90 13.99 5.93 3.65
CA GLN A 90 14.98 4.85 3.51
C GLN A 90 14.41 3.65 2.75
N SER A 91 13.21 3.20 3.12
CA SER A 91 12.55 2.10 2.41
C SER A 91 12.28 2.43 0.94
N ASN A 92 11.88 3.67 0.64
CA ASN A 92 11.62 4.09 -0.74
C ASN A 92 12.92 4.17 -1.56
N GLU A 93 14.02 4.61 -0.97
CA GLU A 93 15.35 4.61 -1.59
C GLU A 93 15.83 3.19 -1.89
N GLU A 94 15.67 2.25 -0.95
CA GLU A 94 15.99 0.83 -1.15
C GLU A 94 15.16 0.20 -2.28
N ILE A 95 13.85 0.48 -2.30
CA ILE A 95 12.95 0.02 -3.36
C ILE A 95 13.40 0.59 -4.71
N LYS A 96 13.70 1.88 -4.78
CA LYS A 96 14.16 2.54 -6.01
C LYS A 96 15.45 1.91 -6.51
N ALA A 97 16.44 1.72 -5.63
CA ALA A 97 17.72 1.10 -5.99
C ALA A 97 17.53 -0.35 -6.49
N SER A 98 16.65 -1.11 -5.86
CA SER A 98 16.32 -2.48 -6.27
C SER A 98 15.67 -2.53 -7.65
N ILE A 99 14.71 -1.63 -7.92
CA ILE A 99 14.05 -1.51 -9.23
C ILE A 99 15.06 -1.13 -10.30
N GLU A 100 15.93 -0.17 -10.02
CA GLU A 100 16.93 0.32 -10.98
C GLU A 100 17.94 -0.78 -11.33
N GLN A 101 18.42 -1.53 -10.34
CA GLN A 101 19.30 -2.69 -10.56
C GLN A 101 18.58 -3.83 -11.32
N HIS A 102 17.29 -4.04 -11.07
CA HIS A 102 16.51 -5.01 -11.82
C HIS A 102 16.36 -4.58 -13.29
N ASN A 103 16.02 -3.32 -13.54
CA ASN A 103 15.87 -2.78 -14.88
C ASN A 103 17.18 -2.86 -15.66
N GLU A 104 18.32 -2.48 -15.06
CA GLU A 104 19.63 -2.59 -15.71
C GLU A 104 19.93 -4.04 -16.13
N ARG A 105 19.58 -5.02 -15.28
CA ARG A 105 19.74 -6.44 -15.62
C ARG A 105 18.82 -6.88 -16.75
N VAL A 106 17.60 -6.36 -16.81
CA VAL A 106 16.65 -6.65 -17.89
C VAL A 106 17.13 -6.05 -19.20
N GLU A 107 17.57 -4.79 -19.18
CA GLU A 107 18.09 -4.06 -20.35
C GLU A 107 19.27 -4.82 -20.97
N LYS A 108 20.29 -5.17 -20.18
CA LYS A 108 21.46 -5.95 -20.66
C LYS A 108 21.05 -7.30 -21.26
N ARG A 109 20.05 -7.97 -20.69
CA ARG A 109 19.55 -9.25 -21.23
C ARG A 109 18.79 -9.07 -22.54
N LEU A 110 18.09 -7.94 -22.72
CA LEU A 110 17.42 -7.62 -23.97
C LEU A 110 18.43 -7.27 -25.05
N GLU A 111 19.41 -6.43 -24.75
CA GLU A 111 20.50 -6.08 -25.68
C GLU A 111 21.27 -7.32 -26.14
N ALA A 112 21.67 -8.20 -25.21
CA ALA A 112 22.37 -9.43 -25.56
C ALA A 112 21.53 -10.38 -26.45
N ARG A 113 20.21 -10.43 -26.22
CA ARG A 113 19.29 -11.20 -27.06
C ARG A 113 19.18 -10.60 -28.45
N ASP A 114 19.02 -9.28 -28.53
CA ASP A 114 18.91 -8.58 -29.81
C ASP A 114 20.18 -8.71 -30.64
N GLU A 115 21.35 -8.55 -30.02
CA GLU A 115 22.65 -8.79 -30.66
C GLU A 115 22.76 -10.22 -31.20
N THR A 116 22.35 -11.22 -30.41
CA THR A 116 22.36 -12.62 -30.82
C THR A 116 21.43 -12.87 -32.01
N LEU A 117 20.23 -12.27 -32.00
CA LEU A 117 19.27 -12.38 -33.09
C LEU A 117 19.82 -11.74 -34.37
N MET A 118 20.39 -10.55 -34.27
CA MET A 118 20.96 -9.83 -35.41
C MET A 118 22.17 -10.56 -35.99
N LYS A 119 23.01 -11.17 -35.15
CA LYS A 119 24.11 -12.03 -35.61
C LYS A 119 23.59 -13.24 -36.37
N THR A 120 22.62 -13.97 -35.80
CA THR A 120 22.02 -15.15 -36.43
C THR A 120 21.35 -14.78 -37.77
N LEU A 121 20.71 -13.62 -37.85
CA LEU A 121 20.07 -13.14 -39.06
C LEU A 121 21.09 -12.84 -40.17
N ARG A 122 22.24 -12.25 -39.83
CA ARG A 122 23.35 -12.05 -40.79
C ARG A 122 23.92 -13.39 -41.27
N GLU A 123 24.21 -14.30 -40.35
CA GLU A 123 24.74 -15.63 -40.69
C GLU A 123 23.78 -16.42 -41.61
N MET A 124 22.47 -16.31 -41.37
CA MET A 124 21.46 -16.90 -42.24
C MET A 124 21.45 -16.28 -43.65
N GLN A 125 21.58 -14.95 -43.75
CA GLN A 125 21.67 -14.25 -45.03
C GLN A 125 22.93 -14.63 -45.81
N GLU A 126 24.08 -14.70 -45.13
CA GLU A 126 25.36 -15.14 -45.72
C GLU A 126 25.27 -16.58 -46.21
N THR A 127 24.69 -17.48 -45.40
CA THR A 127 24.48 -18.88 -45.78
C THR A 127 23.59 -18.99 -47.02
N LYS A 128 22.50 -18.20 -47.08
CA LYS A 128 21.61 -18.16 -48.24
C LYS A 128 22.33 -17.68 -49.50
N ARG A 129 23.20 -16.67 -49.37
CA ARG A 129 24.02 -16.15 -50.48
C ARG A 129 24.99 -17.21 -50.98
N LEU A 130 25.73 -17.86 -50.08
CA LEU A 130 26.66 -18.93 -50.44
C LEU A 130 25.98 -20.10 -51.14
N MET A 131 24.80 -20.51 -50.66
CA MET A 131 24.01 -21.56 -51.33
C MET A 131 23.54 -21.15 -52.72
N GLN A 132 23.21 -19.87 -52.93
CA GLN A 132 22.82 -19.35 -54.24
C GLN A 132 24.02 -19.34 -55.20
N GLU A 133 25.16 -18.81 -54.76
CA GLU A 133 26.40 -18.82 -55.53
C GLU A 133 26.80 -20.25 -55.93
N PHE A 134 26.72 -21.21 -54.99
CA PHE A 134 26.96 -22.63 -55.30
C PHE A 134 25.98 -23.21 -56.32
N ARG A 135 24.69 -22.86 -56.25
CA ARG A 135 23.69 -23.30 -57.24
C ARG A 135 24.00 -22.73 -58.63
N ASP A 136 24.38 -21.48 -58.70
CA ASP A 136 24.71 -20.78 -59.95
C ASP A 136 25.98 -21.36 -60.59
N GLU A 137 27.01 -21.66 -59.80
CA GLU A 137 28.21 -22.36 -60.26
C GLU A 137 27.90 -23.76 -60.82
N VAL A 138 27.08 -24.54 -60.11
CA VAL A 138 26.64 -25.87 -60.57
C VAL A 138 25.85 -25.78 -61.88
N ALA A 139 24.97 -24.78 -62.02
CA ALA A 139 24.23 -24.54 -63.25
C ALA A 139 25.16 -24.17 -64.41
N ALA A 140 26.09 -23.24 -64.20
CA ALA A 140 27.07 -22.82 -65.20
C ALA A 140 28.00 -23.98 -65.63
N ALA A 141 28.41 -24.83 -64.69
CA ALA A 141 29.21 -26.02 -64.99
C ALA A 141 28.44 -27.04 -65.83
N LYS A 142 27.14 -27.23 -65.57
CA LYS A 142 26.26 -28.09 -66.37
C LYS A 142 26.06 -27.55 -67.78
N GLU A 143 25.91 -26.24 -67.96
CA GLU A 143 25.76 -25.61 -69.27
C GLU A 143 27.04 -25.76 -70.12
N LYS A 144 28.21 -25.56 -69.51
CA LYS A 144 29.52 -25.73 -70.17
C LYS A 144 29.77 -27.18 -70.60
N ARG A 145 29.20 -28.15 -69.88
CA ARG A 145 29.25 -29.57 -70.25
C ARG A 145 28.07 -29.92 -71.15
N LYS A 146 28.13 -29.49 -72.42
CA LYS A 146 27.24 -30.04 -73.44
C LYS A 146 27.40 -31.57 -73.44
N PRO A 147 26.33 -32.34 -73.22
CA PRO A 147 26.48 -33.77 -73.14
C PRO A 147 26.94 -34.32 -74.49
N TRP A 148 28.05 -35.06 -74.50
CA TRP A 148 28.68 -35.59 -75.71
C TRP A 148 27.75 -36.48 -76.56
N TRP A 149 26.72 -37.08 -75.94
CA TRP A 149 25.67 -37.87 -76.60
C TRP A 149 24.68 -37.03 -77.41
N ARG A 150 24.66 -35.69 -77.30
CA ARG A 150 23.81 -34.82 -78.14
C ARG A 150 24.37 -34.60 -79.55
N PHE A 151 25.56 -35.10 -79.83
CA PHE A 151 26.29 -34.93 -81.10
C PHE A 151 26.52 -36.25 -81.85
N TRP A 152 25.81 -37.31 -81.46
CA TRP A 152 25.76 -38.61 -82.14
C TRP A 152 24.31 -38.95 -82.49
#